data_AF-A0A7W1VCW4-F1
#
_entry.id   AF-A0A7W1VCW4-F1
#
_cell.length_a   1.000
_cell.length_b   1.000
_cell.length_c   1.000
_cell.angle_alpha   90.00
_cell.angle_beta   90.00
_cell.angle_gamma   90.00
#
_symmetry.space_group_name_H-M   'P 1'
#
loop_
_entity.id
_entity.type
_entity.pdbx_description
1 polymer ?
#
loop_
_entity_poly.entity_id
_entity_poly.type
_entity_poly.pdbx_seq_one_letter_code
_entity_poly.pdbx_strand_id
1 'polypeptide(L)'
;MPNLVNVLGIENTSEAFRKKVLEIADRLLIDPNFLMAIMSFETGATFSPSVKNIYSGATGLIQFMPAMARSLGTTIEELEKMTAAEQLDFVEKYFAPRKGKLLTIEDAYIAVLYPKAIGKGRDFVLFEKGSVQYKQNIGLDADGDGKITVGEASRKVSERLGTASINDVVELKKGDKGAAVESLQDEMIDLGYLTLEQKKTGAGTFGGKTESALKAFQKDVALKDTGVLDLPTQAALRQLNDGVKKGSSSGGVVKILQQKLVSKKFLTQAEMNTGVGVFGGKTQVALIQFQIKNKLEPNGILSDETFRVLFKTPAPFVPVSTNLNNPDINTVLPMDGEGFTTYNREPNGADQYGTALVINAIVALAREWFLLHPEILLQFGDISRKGGGEFEGHTSHKNGRDADVRPLRRDNRLDPVSVGEIAYDSIRTEELVKLILNRHPKATIFFNDQRLINKKLTQQAAGHHNHLHIRFS
;
A
#
# COMPACT_ATOMS: atom_id res chain seq x y z
N MET A 1 9.61 -9.34 7.30
CA MET A 1 10.37 -10.21 6.39
C MET A 1 9.52 -10.38 5.13
N PRO A 2 10.10 -10.48 3.92
CA PRO A 2 9.29 -10.77 2.74
C PRO A 2 8.55 -12.10 2.96
N ASN A 3 7.25 -12.13 2.71
CA ASN A 3 6.46 -13.35 2.78
C ASN A 3 6.43 -14.03 1.40
N LEU A 4 6.35 -15.36 1.40
CA LEU A 4 6.04 -16.07 0.16
C LEU A 4 4.58 -15.81 -0.22
N VAL A 5 4.37 -15.33 -1.44
CA VAL A 5 3.04 -15.25 -2.03
C VAL A 5 2.62 -16.63 -2.52
N ASN A 6 1.35 -16.78 -2.86
CA ASN A 6 0.86 -18.01 -3.47
C ASN A 6 1.50 -18.22 -4.85
N VAL A 7 2.31 -19.27 -4.98
CA VAL A 7 2.94 -19.70 -6.23
C VAL A 7 2.37 -21.06 -6.61
N LEU A 8 2.03 -21.27 -7.88
CA LEU A 8 1.47 -22.56 -8.30
C LEU A 8 2.34 -23.74 -7.86
N GLY A 9 1.77 -24.69 -7.12
CA GLY A 9 2.49 -25.85 -6.61
C GLY A 9 3.21 -25.62 -5.29
N ILE A 10 3.07 -24.46 -4.65
CA ILE A 10 3.67 -24.18 -3.34
C ILE A 10 3.22 -25.18 -2.27
N GLU A 11 2.04 -25.75 -2.40
CA GLU A 11 1.50 -26.84 -1.58
C GLU A 11 2.32 -28.13 -1.67
N ASN A 12 3.07 -28.33 -2.76
CA ASN A 12 3.97 -29.47 -2.95
C ASN A 12 5.33 -29.28 -2.24
N THR A 13 5.51 -28.16 -1.53
CA THR A 13 6.75 -27.86 -0.81
C THR A 13 6.61 -28.07 0.70
N SER A 14 7.71 -28.41 1.37
CA SER A 14 7.75 -28.46 2.84
C SER A 14 7.94 -27.06 3.44
N GLU A 15 7.60 -26.90 4.72
CA GLU A 15 7.88 -25.66 5.44
C GLU A 15 9.38 -25.35 5.50
N ALA A 16 10.22 -26.38 5.71
CA ALA A 16 11.67 -26.26 5.69
C ALA A 16 12.19 -25.75 4.34
N PHE A 17 11.62 -26.23 3.23
CA PHE A 17 11.94 -25.74 1.89
C PHE A 17 11.61 -24.24 1.76
N ARG A 18 10.38 -23.85 2.11
CA ARG A 18 9.92 -22.45 2.05
C ARG A 18 10.78 -21.51 2.89
N LYS A 19 11.09 -21.91 4.13
CA LYS A 19 11.99 -21.15 5.01
C LYS A 19 13.37 -20.98 4.39
N LYS A 20 13.95 -22.06 3.84
CA LYS A 20 15.26 -22.01 3.19
C LYS A 20 15.26 -21.11 1.95
N VAL A 21 14.18 -21.08 1.17
CA VAL A 21 14.03 -20.14 0.05
C VAL A 21 14.08 -18.69 0.52
N LEU A 22 13.35 -18.34 1.61
CA LEU A 22 13.38 -17.00 2.18
C LEU A 22 14.79 -16.59 2.62
N GLU A 23 15.51 -17.49 3.31
CA GLU A 23 16.87 -17.26 3.78
C GLU A 23 17.87 -17.10 2.62
N ILE A 24 17.76 -17.93 1.58
CA ILE A 24 18.57 -17.82 0.36
C ILE A 24 18.30 -16.50 -0.35
N ALA A 25 17.02 -16.14 -0.50
CA ALA A 25 16.61 -14.93 -1.19
C ALA A 25 17.16 -13.67 -0.50
N ASP A 26 17.11 -13.63 0.83
CA ASP A 26 17.72 -12.58 1.64
C ASP A 26 19.23 -12.46 1.40
N ARG A 27 19.96 -13.59 1.44
CA ARG A 27 21.41 -13.61 1.16
C ARG A 27 21.76 -13.17 -0.26
N LEU A 28 20.91 -13.50 -1.23
CA LEU A 28 21.07 -13.16 -2.65
C LEU A 28 20.56 -11.77 -3.04
N LEU A 29 19.83 -11.08 -2.14
CA LEU A 29 19.14 -9.82 -2.44
C LEU A 29 18.22 -9.95 -3.67
N ILE A 30 17.43 -11.02 -3.72
CA ILE A 30 16.43 -11.32 -4.75
C ILE A 30 15.07 -11.50 -4.07
N ASP A 31 13.98 -11.20 -4.78
CA ASP A 31 12.64 -11.53 -4.29
C ASP A 31 12.49 -13.07 -4.20
N PRO A 32 12.15 -13.63 -3.01
CA PRO A 32 11.99 -15.08 -2.85
C PRO A 32 10.90 -15.66 -3.77
N ASN A 33 9.90 -14.85 -4.14
CA ASN A 33 8.82 -15.27 -5.02
C ASN A 33 9.32 -15.49 -6.46
N PHE A 34 10.38 -14.80 -6.90
CA PHE A 34 10.96 -15.06 -8.22
C PHE A 34 11.61 -16.44 -8.26
N LEU A 35 12.33 -16.82 -7.20
CA LEU A 35 12.89 -18.17 -7.09
C LEU A 35 11.77 -19.21 -7.09
N MET A 36 10.71 -18.99 -6.32
CA MET A 36 9.54 -19.89 -6.29
C MET A 36 8.85 -20.01 -7.66
N ALA A 37 8.65 -18.89 -8.37
CA ALA A 37 7.99 -18.86 -9.67
C ALA A 37 8.81 -19.58 -10.75
N ILE A 38 10.12 -19.38 -10.76
CA ILE A 38 11.04 -20.10 -11.64
C ILE A 38 10.95 -21.59 -11.33
N MET A 39 11.07 -21.98 -10.06
CA MET A 39 11.01 -23.40 -9.69
C MET A 39 9.68 -24.05 -10.04
N SER A 40 8.57 -23.34 -9.81
CA SER A 40 7.24 -23.75 -10.25
C SER A 40 7.19 -23.94 -11.77
N PHE A 41 7.69 -22.98 -12.54
CA PHE A 41 7.65 -23.08 -13.99
C PHE A 41 8.49 -24.25 -14.51
N GLU A 42 9.74 -24.35 -14.06
CA GLU A 42 10.75 -25.31 -14.52
C GLU A 42 10.39 -26.76 -14.14
N THR A 43 9.66 -26.96 -13.05
CA THR A 43 9.23 -28.30 -12.59
C THR A 43 7.79 -28.64 -12.93
N GLY A 44 7.08 -27.77 -13.67
CA GLY A 44 5.65 -27.95 -13.92
C GLY A 44 4.80 -27.95 -12.64
N ALA A 45 5.14 -27.08 -11.68
CA ALA A 45 4.53 -26.89 -10.36
C ALA A 45 4.72 -28.05 -9.37
N THR A 46 5.57 -29.03 -9.69
CA THR A 46 5.82 -30.16 -8.77
C THR A 46 6.85 -29.81 -7.68
N PHE A 47 7.71 -28.82 -7.92
CA PHE A 47 8.92 -28.55 -7.11
C PHE A 47 9.79 -29.79 -6.91
N SER A 48 9.70 -30.76 -7.83
CA SER A 48 10.45 -31.99 -7.73
C SER A 48 11.90 -31.80 -8.21
N PRO A 49 12.90 -32.26 -7.42
CA PRO A 49 14.31 -32.20 -7.79
C PRO A 49 14.68 -33.17 -8.91
N SER A 50 13.78 -34.08 -9.31
CA SER A 50 14.01 -35.11 -10.33
C SER A 50 13.33 -34.85 -11.68
N VAL A 51 12.66 -33.71 -11.86
CA VAL A 51 12.08 -33.36 -13.17
C VAL A 51 13.19 -33.25 -14.20
N LYS A 52 13.10 -34.04 -15.27
CA LYS A 52 14.14 -34.14 -16.30
C LYS A 52 13.60 -33.81 -17.67
N ASN A 53 14.29 -32.92 -18.38
CA ASN A 53 14.06 -32.72 -19.80
C ASN A 53 14.71 -33.84 -20.61
N ILE A 54 13.90 -34.61 -21.34
CA ILE A 54 14.34 -35.79 -22.10
C ILE A 54 15.32 -35.47 -23.24
N TYR A 55 15.32 -34.23 -23.74
CA TYR A 55 16.16 -33.81 -24.87
C TYR A 55 17.47 -33.18 -24.41
N SER A 56 17.43 -32.28 -23.42
CA SER A 56 18.61 -31.54 -22.97
C SER A 56 19.33 -32.19 -21.79
N GLY A 57 18.68 -33.14 -21.09
CA GLY A 57 19.19 -33.72 -19.85
C GLY A 57 19.21 -32.73 -18.68
N ALA A 58 18.54 -31.59 -18.80
CA ALA A 58 18.38 -30.64 -17.72
C ALA A 58 17.54 -31.24 -16.59
N THR A 59 17.96 -31.06 -15.34
CA THR A 59 17.35 -31.73 -14.18
C THR A 59 17.06 -30.78 -13.02
N GLY A 60 15.93 -30.99 -12.35
CA GLY A 60 15.62 -30.43 -11.05
C GLY A 60 14.97 -29.06 -11.06
N LEU A 61 15.02 -28.41 -9.89
CA LEU A 61 14.25 -27.23 -9.50
C LEU A 61 14.36 -26.06 -10.49
N ILE A 62 15.52 -25.85 -11.10
CA ILE A 62 15.72 -24.79 -12.10
C ILE A 62 16.23 -25.34 -13.44
N GLN A 63 15.99 -26.63 -13.70
CA GLN A 63 16.48 -27.35 -14.88
C GLN A 63 18.00 -27.17 -15.09
N PHE A 64 18.80 -27.62 -14.11
CA PHE A 64 20.27 -27.56 -14.18
C PHE A 64 20.78 -28.35 -15.39
N MET A 65 21.47 -27.66 -16.30
CA MET A 65 22.17 -28.32 -17.41
C MET A 65 23.36 -29.16 -16.90
N PRO A 66 23.71 -30.30 -17.54
CA PRO A 66 24.77 -31.18 -17.07
C PRO A 66 26.13 -30.50 -16.86
N ALA A 67 26.51 -29.59 -17.75
CA ALA A 67 27.76 -28.84 -17.62
C ALA A 67 27.73 -27.86 -16.43
N MET A 68 26.57 -27.25 -16.17
CA MET A 68 26.39 -26.34 -15.04
C MET A 68 26.46 -27.10 -13.71
N ALA A 69 25.78 -28.26 -13.60
CA ALA A 69 25.85 -29.11 -12.41
C ALA A 69 27.31 -29.44 -12.04
N ARG A 70 28.13 -29.84 -13.02
CA ARG A 70 29.57 -30.09 -12.83
C ARG A 70 30.32 -28.87 -12.34
N SER A 71 30.04 -27.70 -12.90
CA SER A 71 30.68 -26.45 -12.47
C SER A 71 30.34 -26.05 -11.03
N LEU A 72 29.20 -26.52 -10.51
CA LEU A 72 28.77 -26.33 -9.13
C LEU A 72 29.25 -27.43 -8.17
N GLY A 73 30.06 -28.37 -8.69
CA GLY A 73 30.66 -29.46 -7.91
C GLY A 73 29.72 -30.65 -7.67
N THR A 74 28.79 -30.93 -8.59
CA THR A 74 27.88 -32.09 -8.52
C THR A 74 27.55 -32.63 -9.91
N THR A 75 26.66 -33.62 -10.04
CA THR A 75 26.13 -34.11 -11.32
C THR A 75 24.60 -34.09 -11.34
N ILE A 76 24.00 -34.27 -12.52
CA ILE A 76 22.53 -34.34 -12.63
C ILE A 76 21.98 -35.58 -11.92
N GLU A 77 22.74 -36.68 -11.88
CA GLU A 77 22.36 -37.93 -11.19
C GLU A 77 22.41 -37.78 -9.66
N GLU A 78 23.30 -36.94 -9.14
CA GLU A 78 23.34 -36.57 -7.72
C GLU A 78 22.20 -35.61 -7.38
N LEU A 79 22.00 -34.57 -8.20
CA LEU A 79 20.92 -33.60 -8.05
C LEU A 79 19.54 -34.28 -8.04
N GLU A 80 19.33 -35.28 -8.90
CA GLU A 80 18.07 -36.05 -8.99
C GLU A 80 17.74 -36.81 -7.70
N LYS A 81 18.76 -37.23 -6.93
CA LYS A 81 18.61 -38.00 -5.69
C LYS A 81 18.44 -37.13 -4.45
N MET A 82 18.67 -35.83 -4.57
CA MET A 82 18.51 -34.89 -3.46
C MET A 82 17.04 -34.67 -3.14
N THR A 83 16.77 -34.29 -1.90
CA THR A 83 15.51 -33.62 -1.56
C THR A 83 15.46 -32.24 -2.22
N ALA A 84 14.25 -31.70 -2.40
CA ALA A 84 14.09 -30.34 -2.92
C ALA A 84 14.84 -29.31 -2.04
N ALA A 85 14.86 -29.50 -0.72
CA ALA A 85 15.53 -28.59 0.21
C ALA A 85 17.07 -28.67 0.13
N GLU A 86 17.65 -29.84 -0.12
CA GLU A 86 19.10 -29.98 -0.38
C GLU A 86 19.47 -29.34 -1.72
N GLN A 87 18.65 -29.54 -2.75
CA GLN A 87 18.91 -28.98 -4.07
C GLN A 87 18.91 -27.44 -4.07
N LEU A 88 18.23 -26.79 -3.11
CA LEU A 88 18.28 -25.34 -2.91
C LEU A 88 19.69 -24.80 -2.63
N ASP A 89 20.62 -25.59 -2.08
CA ASP A 89 22.01 -25.13 -1.90
C ASP A 89 22.70 -24.88 -3.25
N PHE A 90 22.33 -25.67 -4.26
CA PHE A 90 22.83 -25.50 -5.63
C PHE A 90 22.09 -24.39 -6.37
N VAL A 91 20.81 -24.18 -6.06
CA VAL A 91 20.07 -23.00 -6.53
C VAL A 91 20.75 -21.72 -6.01
N GLU A 92 21.09 -21.66 -4.72
CA GLU A 92 21.81 -20.52 -4.14
C GLU A 92 23.16 -20.30 -4.85
N LYS A 93 23.99 -21.35 -4.98
CA LYS A 93 25.29 -21.25 -5.68
C LYS A 93 25.15 -20.77 -7.11
N TYR A 94 24.10 -21.20 -7.83
CA TYR A 94 23.84 -20.79 -9.21
C TYR A 94 23.55 -19.29 -9.32
N PHE A 95 22.74 -18.75 -8.41
CA PHE A 95 22.35 -17.34 -8.41
C PHE A 95 23.36 -16.41 -7.70
N ALA A 96 24.24 -16.93 -6.84
CA ALA A 96 25.21 -16.16 -6.07
C ALA A 96 26.06 -15.15 -6.88
N PRO A 97 26.58 -15.48 -8.08
CA PRO A 97 27.33 -14.52 -8.91
C PRO A 97 26.52 -13.28 -9.34
N ARG A 98 25.19 -13.32 -9.21
CA ARG A 98 24.24 -12.28 -9.63
C ARG A 98 23.55 -11.59 -8.45
N LYS A 99 24.07 -11.77 -7.23
CA LYS A 99 23.55 -11.13 -6.01
C LYS A 99 23.26 -9.63 -6.22
N GLY A 100 22.03 -9.22 -5.89
CA GLY A 100 21.56 -7.84 -6.00
C GLY A 100 21.38 -7.29 -7.43
N LYS A 101 21.47 -8.14 -8.46
CA LYS A 101 21.30 -7.72 -9.87
C LYS A 101 19.98 -8.17 -10.51
N LEU A 102 19.26 -9.09 -9.88
CA LEU A 102 18.04 -9.70 -10.40
C LEU A 102 16.82 -8.98 -9.82
N LEU A 103 16.60 -7.75 -10.31
CA LEU A 103 15.65 -6.80 -9.72
C LEU A 103 14.21 -6.99 -10.20
N THR A 104 14.00 -7.83 -11.22
CA THR A 104 12.70 -8.13 -11.82
C THR A 104 12.56 -9.65 -11.99
N ILE A 105 11.32 -10.15 -12.05
CA ILE A 105 11.08 -11.56 -12.36
C ILE A 105 11.60 -11.93 -13.74
N GLU A 106 11.62 -10.96 -14.66
CA GLU A 106 12.23 -11.10 -15.96
C GLU A 106 13.73 -11.35 -15.84
N ASP A 107 14.47 -10.47 -15.16
CA ASP A 107 15.91 -10.64 -14.96
C ASP A 107 16.24 -11.97 -14.26
N ALA A 108 15.44 -12.34 -13.26
CA ALA A 108 15.60 -13.59 -12.53
C ALA A 108 15.40 -14.81 -13.45
N TYR A 109 14.34 -14.82 -14.28
CA TYR A 109 14.10 -15.92 -15.21
C TYR A 109 15.12 -15.95 -16.35
N ILE A 110 15.48 -14.79 -16.89
CA ILE A 110 16.50 -14.66 -17.93
C ILE A 110 17.87 -15.11 -17.44
N ALA A 111 18.14 -15.05 -16.13
CA ALA A 111 19.34 -15.66 -15.59
C ALA A 111 19.39 -17.18 -15.77
N VAL A 112 18.25 -17.86 -15.88
CA VAL A 112 18.14 -19.31 -16.19
C VAL A 112 18.10 -19.54 -17.70
N LEU A 113 17.25 -18.80 -18.42
CA LEU A 113 17.00 -19.02 -19.85
C LEU A 113 18.12 -18.48 -20.75
N TYR A 114 18.55 -17.23 -20.55
CA TYR A 114 19.52 -16.57 -21.41
C TYR A 114 20.31 -15.46 -20.69
N PRO A 115 21.30 -15.81 -19.84
CA PRO A 115 21.93 -14.87 -18.90
C PRO A 115 22.54 -13.60 -19.51
N LYS A 116 22.86 -13.61 -20.81
CA LYS A 116 23.42 -12.44 -21.51
C LYS A 116 22.42 -11.29 -21.66
N ALA A 117 21.12 -11.55 -21.50
CA ALA A 117 20.06 -10.56 -21.63
C ALA A 117 19.60 -9.93 -20.30
N ILE A 118 20.22 -10.29 -19.17
CA ILE A 118 19.92 -9.67 -17.87
C ILE A 118 20.12 -8.15 -17.95
N GLY A 119 19.14 -7.38 -17.47
CA GLY A 119 19.16 -5.92 -17.43
C GLY A 119 18.93 -5.23 -18.77
N LYS A 120 18.61 -5.97 -19.84
CA LYS A 120 18.34 -5.39 -21.18
C LYS A 120 16.92 -4.86 -21.35
N GLY A 121 16.04 -5.13 -20.39
CA GLY A 121 14.64 -4.70 -20.42
C GLY A 121 13.72 -5.66 -21.18
N ARG A 122 12.41 -5.50 -20.96
CA ARG A 122 11.36 -6.42 -21.43
C ARG A 122 11.28 -6.54 -22.95
N ASP A 123 11.55 -5.47 -23.67
CA ASP A 123 11.41 -5.43 -25.13
C ASP A 123 12.66 -5.97 -25.86
N PHE A 124 13.68 -6.41 -25.11
CA PHE A 124 14.87 -7.01 -25.69
C PHE A 124 14.52 -8.35 -26.35
N VAL A 125 14.84 -8.47 -27.63
CA VAL A 125 14.61 -9.68 -28.42
C VAL A 125 15.66 -10.73 -28.08
N LEU A 126 15.22 -11.87 -27.56
CA LEU A 126 16.06 -13.03 -27.26
C LEU A 126 16.33 -13.86 -28.52
N PHE A 127 15.26 -14.20 -29.23
CA PHE A 127 15.28 -15.10 -30.37
C PHE A 127 14.38 -14.58 -31.48
N GLU A 128 14.81 -14.74 -32.73
CA GLU A 128 14.06 -14.32 -33.91
C GLU A 128 13.78 -15.51 -34.82
N LYS A 129 12.66 -15.44 -35.54
CA LYS A 129 12.20 -16.43 -36.50
C LYS A 129 13.30 -16.73 -37.52
N GLY A 130 13.66 -18.01 -37.62
CA GLY A 130 14.76 -18.49 -38.45
C GLY A 130 15.95 -19.04 -37.65
N SER A 131 16.12 -18.61 -36.40
CA SER A 131 17.13 -19.18 -35.50
C SER A 131 16.71 -20.56 -34.95
N VAL A 132 17.69 -21.39 -34.57
CA VAL A 132 17.43 -22.68 -33.89
C VAL A 132 16.77 -22.45 -32.53
N GLN A 133 17.21 -21.41 -31.81
CA GLN A 133 16.70 -21.05 -30.51
C GLN A 133 15.24 -20.62 -30.56
N TYR A 134 14.84 -19.84 -31.57
CA TYR A 134 13.43 -19.49 -31.78
C TYR A 134 12.60 -20.75 -32.04
N LYS A 135 13.06 -21.67 -32.91
CA LYS A 135 12.33 -22.92 -33.17
C LYS A 135 12.12 -23.76 -31.91
N GLN A 136 13.12 -23.83 -31.03
CA GLN A 136 13.05 -24.55 -29.77
C GLN A 136 12.14 -23.88 -28.74
N ASN A 137 11.98 -22.55 -28.82
CA ASN A 137 11.23 -21.75 -27.86
C ASN A 137 9.98 -21.10 -28.45
N ILE A 138 9.51 -21.57 -29.62
CA ILE A 138 8.42 -20.92 -30.37
C ILE A 138 7.14 -20.74 -29.54
N GLY A 139 6.90 -21.63 -28.57
CA GLY A 139 5.77 -21.52 -27.64
C GLY A 139 5.86 -20.35 -26.64
N LEU A 140 6.91 -19.53 -26.69
CA LEU A 140 7.08 -18.29 -25.93
C LEU A 140 6.69 -17.04 -26.73
N ASP A 141 6.68 -17.10 -28.07
CA ASP A 141 6.22 -15.99 -28.94
C ASP A 141 4.70 -15.85 -28.77
N ALA A 142 4.28 -14.83 -28.02
CA ALA A 142 2.91 -14.74 -27.52
C ALA A 142 1.98 -13.99 -28.49
N ASP A 143 2.51 -13.04 -29.24
CA ASP A 143 1.76 -12.25 -30.21
C ASP A 143 1.94 -12.72 -31.68
N GLY A 144 2.87 -13.65 -31.92
CA GLY A 144 3.10 -14.26 -33.22
C GLY A 144 3.87 -13.35 -34.18
N ASP A 145 4.56 -12.33 -33.70
CA ASP A 145 5.29 -11.36 -34.53
C ASP A 145 6.60 -11.93 -35.12
N GLY A 146 7.01 -13.14 -34.70
CA GLY A 146 8.24 -13.78 -35.14
C GLY A 146 9.45 -13.45 -34.28
N LYS A 147 9.25 -12.84 -33.11
CA LYS A 147 10.28 -12.52 -32.13
C LYS A 147 9.84 -13.07 -30.77
N ILE A 148 10.82 -13.45 -29.95
CA ILE A 148 10.61 -13.79 -28.55
C ILE A 148 11.38 -12.77 -27.75
N THR A 149 10.66 -11.89 -27.07
CA THR A 149 11.23 -10.89 -26.19
C THR A 149 11.44 -11.44 -24.77
N VAL A 150 12.22 -10.71 -23.97
CA VAL A 150 12.37 -10.97 -22.52
C VAL A 150 10.99 -10.99 -21.84
N GLY A 151 10.13 -10.02 -22.17
CA GLY A 151 8.80 -9.90 -21.57
C GLY A 151 7.90 -11.10 -21.88
N GLU A 152 7.96 -11.61 -23.10
CA GLU A 152 7.18 -12.78 -23.52
C GLU A 152 7.71 -14.09 -22.94
N ALA A 153 9.04 -14.27 -22.96
CA ALA A 153 9.68 -15.45 -22.39
C ALA A 153 9.36 -15.60 -20.90
N SER A 154 9.38 -14.50 -20.16
CA SER A 154 9.09 -14.48 -18.72
C SER A 154 7.60 -14.53 -18.38
N ARG A 155 6.69 -14.30 -19.34
CA ARG A 155 5.24 -14.21 -19.07
C ARG A 155 4.71 -15.40 -18.30
N LYS A 156 5.02 -16.63 -18.76
CA LYS A 156 4.54 -17.87 -18.11
C LYS A 156 5.13 -18.12 -16.72
N VAL A 157 6.28 -17.52 -16.43
CA VAL A 157 6.91 -17.57 -15.10
C VAL A 157 6.22 -16.56 -14.18
N SER A 158 5.98 -15.35 -14.66
CA SER A 158 5.21 -14.33 -13.95
C SER A 158 3.79 -14.81 -13.64
N GLU A 159 3.15 -15.55 -14.55
CA GLU A 159 1.84 -16.18 -14.33
C GLU A 159 1.85 -17.23 -13.21
N ARG A 160 3.01 -17.77 -12.79
CA ARG A 160 3.08 -18.69 -11.63
C ARG A 160 2.83 -17.98 -10.31
N LEU A 161 3.11 -16.67 -10.24
CA LEU A 161 2.79 -15.83 -9.09
C LEU A 161 1.27 -15.59 -9.08
N GLY A 162 0.53 -16.51 -8.45
CA GLY A 162 -0.91 -16.33 -8.20
C GLY A 162 -1.89 -17.39 -8.73
N THR A 163 -1.49 -18.63 -9.05
CA THR A 163 -2.43 -19.61 -9.66
C THR A 163 -2.74 -20.91 -8.90
N ALA A 164 -2.40 -21.08 -7.60
CA ALA A 164 -2.95 -22.19 -6.78
C ALA A 164 -4.08 -21.73 -5.83
N SER A 165 -5.13 -21.19 -6.43
CA SER A 165 -6.54 -21.13 -5.99
C SER A 165 -7.16 -20.04 -6.85
N ILE A 166 -8.09 -20.45 -7.70
CA ILE A 166 -8.72 -19.65 -8.74
C ILE A 166 -9.77 -18.71 -8.11
N ASN A 167 -9.40 -17.96 -7.07
CA ASN A 167 -10.29 -17.05 -6.36
C ASN A 167 -9.73 -15.65 -6.04
N ASP A 168 -8.41 -15.36 -6.13
CA ASP A 168 -7.88 -14.07 -5.62
C ASP A 168 -6.91 -13.26 -6.53
N VAL A 169 -6.65 -13.67 -7.78
CA VAL A 169 -6.04 -12.75 -8.78
C VAL A 169 -7.09 -12.43 -9.83
N VAL A 170 -7.99 -11.53 -9.45
CA VAL A 170 -9.00 -10.99 -10.34
C VAL A 170 -8.38 -9.79 -11.05
N GLU A 171 -8.13 -9.90 -12.36
CA GLU A 171 -7.96 -8.70 -13.18
C GLU A 171 -9.25 -7.90 -13.05
N LEU A 172 -9.16 -6.73 -12.43
CA LEU A 172 -10.32 -5.85 -12.26
C LEU A 172 -10.30 -4.75 -13.30
N LYS A 173 -11.40 -4.59 -14.01
CA LYS A 173 -11.62 -3.56 -14.99
C LYS A 173 -13.01 -2.96 -14.86
N LYS A 174 -13.23 -1.88 -15.60
CA LYS A 174 -14.51 -1.20 -15.65
C LYS A 174 -15.65 -2.16 -15.96
N GLY A 175 -16.67 -2.13 -15.11
CA GLY A 175 -17.84 -3.00 -15.19
C GLY A 175 -17.84 -4.14 -14.17
N ASP A 176 -16.67 -4.52 -13.64
CA ASP A 176 -16.56 -5.56 -12.62
C ASP A 176 -17.19 -5.11 -11.30
N LYS A 177 -17.63 -6.10 -10.51
CA LYS A 177 -18.29 -5.88 -9.21
C LYS A 177 -17.87 -6.92 -8.19
N GLY A 178 -17.97 -6.57 -6.91
CA GLY A 178 -17.77 -7.47 -5.78
C GLY A 178 -16.69 -7.00 -4.82
N ALA A 179 -16.38 -7.84 -3.82
CA ALA A 179 -15.47 -7.53 -2.73
C ALA A 179 -14.07 -7.12 -3.20
N ALA A 180 -13.54 -7.74 -4.27
CA ALA A 180 -12.23 -7.39 -4.82
C ALA A 180 -12.19 -5.95 -5.36
N VAL A 181 -13.28 -5.47 -5.97
CA VAL A 181 -13.41 -4.07 -6.39
C VAL A 181 -13.49 -3.15 -5.19
N GLU A 182 -14.16 -3.59 -4.14
CA GLU A 182 -14.27 -2.82 -2.91
C GLU A 182 -12.90 -2.67 -2.23
N SER A 183 -12.11 -3.74 -2.13
CA SER A 183 -10.73 -3.69 -1.63
C SER A 183 -9.83 -2.79 -2.47
N LEU A 184 -9.96 -2.84 -3.80
CA LEU A 184 -9.26 -1.89 -4.67
C LEU A 184 -9.67 -0.43 -4.40
N GLN A 185 -10.97 -0.19 -4.16
CA GLN A 185 -11.45 1.15 -3.84
C GLN A 185 -10.90 1.65 -2.50
N ASP A 186 -10.79 0.79 -1.48
CA ASP A 186 -10.19 1.11 -0.18
C ASP A 186 -8.70 1.43 -0.31
N GLU A 187 -7.96 0.59 -1.02
CA GLU A 187 -6.55 0.83 -1.34
C GLU A 187 -6.32 2.17 -2.06
N MET A 188 -7.19 2.50 -3.03
CA MET A 188 -7.15 3.80 -3.70
C MET A 188 -7.50 4.97 -2.78
N ILE A 189 -8.28 4.75 -1.71
CA ILE A 189 -8.54 5.76 -0.69
C ILE A 189 -7.29 5.99 0.16
N ASP A 190 -6.67 4.92 0.66
CA ASP A 190 -5.49 4.98 1.52
C ASP A 190 -4.31 5.68 0.84
N LEU A 191 -4.13 5.40 -0.45
CA LEU A 191 -3.11 6.04 -1.29
C LEU A 191 -3.52 7.44 -1.81
N GLY A 192 -4.74 7.90 -1.54
CA GLY A 192 -5.23 9.24 -1.85
C GLY A 192 -5.64 9.48 -3.31
N TYR A 193 -6.00 8.42 -4.06
CA TYR A 193 -6.49 8.48 -5.44
C TYR A 193 -8.02 8.47 -5.55
N LEU A 194 -8.70 8.00 -4.51
CA LEU A 194 -10.14 7.96 -4.39
C LEU A 194 -10.55 8.58 -3.06
N THR A 195 -11.75 9.16 -2.98
CA THR A 195 -12.35 9.57 -1.70
C THR A 195 -13.46 8.62 -1.30
N LEU A 196 -13.79 8.56 -0.01
CA LEU A 196 -14.96 7.82 0.46
C LEU A 196 -16.25 8.22 -0.27
N GLU A 197 -16.46 9.50 -0.53
CA GLU A 197 -17.63 9.98 -1.29
C GLU A 197 -17.63 9.48 -2.73
N GLN A 198 -16.44 9.36 -3.34
CA GLN A 198 -16.32 8.74 -4.66
C GLN A 198 -16.60 7.24 -4.62
N LYS A 199 -16.11 6.51 -3.60
CA LYS A 199 -16.43 5.09 -3.36
C LYS A 199 -17.93 4.88 -3.18
N LYS A 200 -18.61 5.70 -2.36
CA LYS A 200 -20.07 5.59 -2.10
C LYS A 200 -20.94 5.63 -3.34
N THR A 201 -20.55 6.35 -4.40
CA THR A 201 -21.31 6.40 -5.66
C THR A 201 -21.28 5.10 -6.47
N GLY A 202 -20.51 4.09 -6.05
CA GLY A 202 -20.41 2.80 -6.70
C GLY A 202 -19.57 1.82 -5.88
N ALA A 203 -19.90 1.62 -4.61
CA ALA A 203 -19.16 0.71 -3.73
C ALA A 203 -19.17 -0.71 -4.29
N GLY A 204 -18.01 -1.35 -4.34
CA GLY A 204 -17.85 -2.67 -4.93
C GLY A 204 -18.21 -2.72 -6.42
N THR A 205 -18.27 -1.58 -7.12
CA THR A 205 -18.51 -1.48 -8.57
C THR A 205 -17.39 -0.68 -9.24
N PHE A 206 -16.74 -1.27 -10.23
CA PHE A 206 -15.61 -0.67 -10.92
C PHE A 206 -16.14 0.32 -11.97
N GLY A 207 -16.51 1.51 -11.51
CA GLY A 207 -16.99 2.60 -12.36
C GLY A 207 -15.88 3.50 -12.90
N GLY A 208 -16.26 4.56 -13.60
CA GLY A 208 -15.29 5.51 -14.18
C GLY A 208 -14.43 6.24 -13.14
N LYS A 209 -14.90 6.36 -11.89
CA LYS A 209 -14.11 6.94 -10.78
C LYS A 209 -12.99 6.00 -10.34
N THR A 210 -13.29 4.72 -10.14
CA THR A 210 -12.28 3.68 -9.83
C THR A 210 -11.26 3.54 -10.95
N GLU A 211 -11.72 3.55 -12.20
CA GLU A 211 -10.83 3.56 -13.38
C GLU A 211 -9.89 4.76 -13.39
N SER A 212 -10.43 5.96 -13.13
CA SER A 212 -9.64 7.20 -13.11
C SER A 212 -8.64 7.23 -11.96
N ALA A 213 -9.04 6.75 -10.77
CA ALA A 213 -8.18 6.62 -9.61
C ALA A 213 -7.00 5.67 -9.91
N LEU A 214 -7.30 4.51 -10.50
CA LEU A 214 -6.28 3.52 -10.85
C LEU A 214 -5.33 4.02 -11.94
N LYS A 215 -5.84 4.71 -12.97
CA LYS A 215 -5.01 5.36 -14.00
C LYS A 215 -4.07 6.40 -13.39
N ALA A 216 -4.57 7.20 -12.46
CA ALA A 216 -3.76 8.18 -11.77
C ALA A 216 -2.68 7.50 -10.93
N PHE A 217 -3.00 6.41 -10.23
CA PHE A 217 -2.01 5.60 -9.50
C PHE A 217 -0.94 5.07 -10.42
N GLN A 218 -1.34 4.35 -11.47
CA GLN A 218 -0.43 3.81 -12.47
C GLN A 218 0.51 4.88 -13.02
N LYS A 219 -0.02 6.06 -13.37
CA LYS A 219 0.79 7.18 -13.85
C LYS A 219 1.81 7.66 -12.82
N ASP A 220 1.41 7.82 -11.56
CA ASP A 220 2.30 8.30 -10.50
C ASP A 220 3.38 7.29 -10.11
N VAL A 221 3.13 6.00 -10.28
CA VAL A 221 4.14 4.93 -10.15
C VAL A 221 4.80 4.54 -11.48
N ALA A 222 4.61 5.35 -12.54
CA ALA A 222 5.16 5.17 -13.89
C ALA A 222 4.90 3.82 -14.55
N LEU A 223 3.75 3.22 -14.27
CA LEU A 223 3.16 2.12 -15.03
C LEU A 223 2.34 2.67 -16.20
N LYS A 224 1.96 1.79 -17.13
CA LYS A 224 1.00 2.11 -18.18
C LYS A 224 -0.36 2.40 -17.53
N ASP A 225 -0.98 3.51 -17.88
CA ASP A 225 -2.27 3.98 -17.34
C ASP A 225 -3.46 3.25 -18.01
N THR A 226 -3.45 1.92 -17.92
CA THR A 226 -4.47 1.04 -18.51
C THR A 226 -5.84 1.24 -17.87
N GLY A 227 -5.91 1.66 -16.60
CA GLY A 227 -7.13 1.69 -15.81
C GLY A 227 -7.67 0.30 -15.47
N VAL A 228 -6.83 -0.71 -15.61
CA VAL A 228 -7.09 -2.11 -15.27
C VAL A 228 -6.15 -2.50 -14.14
N LEU A 229 -6.64 -3.24 -13.15
CA LEU A 229 -5.84 -3.81 -12.08
C LEU A 229 -5.10 -5.04 -12.60
N ASP A 230 -4.14 -4.79 -13.49
CA ASP A 230 -3.26 -5.81 -14.07
C ASP A 230 -2.15 -6.23 -13.09
N LEU A 231 -1.41 -7.28 -13.45
CA LEU A 231 -0.35 -7.84 -12.60
C LEU A 231 0.72 -6.79 -12.20
N PRO A 232 1.23 -5.92 -13.10
CA PRO A 232 2.15 -4.86 -12.71
C PRO A 232 1.56 -3.89 -11.68
N THR A 233 0.29 -3.52 -11.83
CA THR A 233 -0.40 -2.61 -10.90
C THR A 233 -0.60 -3.27 -9.54
N GLN A 234 -1.01 -4.54 -9.50
CA GLN A 234 -1.14 -5.31 -8.27
C GLN A 234 0.21 -5.47 -7.54
N ALA A 235 1.29 -5.72 -8.29
CA ALA A 235 2.64 -5.84 -7.71
C ALA A 235 3.10 -4.52 -7.07
N ALA A 236 2.81 -3.38 -7.70
CA ALA A 236 3.13 -2.07 -7.14
C ALA A 236 2.35 -1.79 -5.84
N LEU A 237 1.06 -2.11 -5.80
CA LEU A 237 0.24 -1.96 -4.59
C LEU A 237 0.74 -2.86 -3.45
N ARG A 238 0.99 -4.15 -3.71
CA ARG A 238 1.54 -5.07 -2.69
C ARG A 238 2.85 -4.57 -2.09
N GLN A 239 3.74 -4.02 -2.92
CA GLN A 239 5.01 -3.48 -2.44
C GLN A 239 4.82 -2.26 -1.51
N LEU A 240 3.84 -1.40 -1.78
CA LEU A 240 3.52 -0.27 -0.92
C LEU A 240 2.96 -0.77 0.42
N ASN A 241 2.03 -1.72 0.37
CA ASN A 241 1.41 -2.32 1.56
C ASN A 241 2.43 -3.04 2.46
N ASP A 242 3.46 -3.66 1.86
CA ASP A 242 4.57 -4.30 2.58
C ASP A 242 5.56 -3.29 3.23
N GLY A 243 5.44 -2.01 2.86
CA GLY A 243 6.31 -0.93 3.28
C GLY A 243 7.67 -0.97 2.60
N VAL A 244 7.85 -0.12 1.58
CA VAL A 244 9.10 -0.03 0.81
C VAL A 244 10.19 0.62 1.67
N LYS A 245 11.29 -0.09 1.93
CA LYS A 245 12.34 0.31 2.89
C LYS A 245 13.73 -0.09 2.42
N LYS A 246 14.76 0.26 3.19
CA LYS A 246 16.14 -0.13 2.87
C LYS A 246 16.26 -1.66 2.72
N GLY A 247 16.84 -2.10 1.61
CA GLY A 247 16.93 -3.51 1.23
C GLY A 247 15.80 -4.00 0.33
N SER A 248 14.70 -3.24 0.21
CA SER A 248 13.67 -3.49 -0.82
C SER A 248 14.29 -3.35 -2.21
N SER A 249 14.17 -4.42 -3.00
CA SER A 249 14.65 -4.50 -4.38
C SER A 249 13.45 -4.49 -5.30
N SER A 250 12.82 -3.32 -5.43
CA SER A 250 11.50 -3.19 -6.06
C SER A 250 11.53 -2.42 -7.38
N GLY A 251 12.72 -2.20 -7.96
CA GLY A 251 12.95 -1.75 -9.34
C GLY A 251 12.17 -0.50 -9.76
N GLY A 252 10.91 -0.68 -10.16
CA GLY A 252 9.97 0.39 -10.53
C GLY A 252 9.61 1.32 -9.37
N VAL A 253 9.02 0.82 -8.29
CA VAL A 253 8.49 1.68 -7.20
C VAL A 253 9.62 2.47 -6.51
N VAL A 254 10.77 1.83 -6.28
CA VAL A 254 11.94 2.48 -5.66
C VAL A 254 12.55 3.54 -6.58
N LYS A 255 12.65 3.27 -7.89
CA LYS A 255 13.14 4.25 -8.85
C LYS A 255 12.26 5.49 -8.86
N ILE A 256 10.95 5.29 -8.79
CA ILE A 256 9.96 6.36 -8.76
C ILE A 256 9.98 7.15 -7.45
N LEU A 257 10.14 6.48 -6.30
CA LEU A 257 10.44 7.12 -5.02
C LEU A 257 11.68 8.02 -5.14
N GLN A 258 12.79 7.50 -5.67
CA GLN A 258 14.02 8.27 -5.85
C GLN A 258 13.82 9.49 -6.75
N GLN A 259 13.11 9.34 -7.87
CA GLN A 259 12.78 10.46 -8.76
C GLN A 259 11.94 11.53 -8.06
N LYS A 260 10.94 11.14 -7.25
CA LYS A 260 10.16 12.11 -6.46
C LYS A 260 11.03 12.80 -5.42
N LEU A 261 11.88 12.08 -4.69
CA LEU A 261 12.81 12.68 -3.74
C LEU A 261 13.79 13.66 -4.42
N VAL A 262 14.22 13.37 -5.65
CA VAL A 262 15.00 14.30 -6.48
C VAL A 262 14.19 15.55 -6.82
N SER A 263 12.95 15.39 -7.31
CA SER A 263 12.08 16.52 -7.64
C SER A 263 11.76 17.41 -6.42
N LYS A 264 11.70 16.82 -5.23
CA LYS A 264 11.46 17.51 -3.95
C LYS A 264 12.75 18.01 -3.29
N LYS A 265 13.91 17.82 -3.92
CA LYS A 265 15.25 18.26 -3.49
C LYS A 265 15.75 17.61 -2.19
N PHE A 266 15.27 16.42 -1.86
CA PHE A 266 15.77 15.61 -0.73
C PHE A 266 16.85 14.60 -1.16
N LEU A 267 16.96 14.35 -2.47
CA LEU A 267 18.00 13.51 -3.08
C LEU A 267 18.56 14.26 -4.31
N THR A 268 19.83 14.12 -4.63
CA THR A 268 20.38 14.66 -5.89
C THR A 268 20.35 13.62 -7.00
N GLN A 269 20.38 14.07 -8.27
CA GLN A 269 20.44 13.14 -9.40
C GLN A 269 21.70 12.27 -9.37
N ALA A 270 22.84 12.82 -8.94
CA ALA A 270 24.08 12.06 -8.79
C ALA A 270 23.96 10.96 -7.71
N GLU A 271 23.29 11.24 -6.60
CA GLU A 271 23.06 10.25 -5.55
C GLU A 271 22.10 9.15 -5.98
N MET A 272 21.00 9.51 -6.66
CA MET A 272 20.10 8.53 -7.28
C MET A 272 20.86 7.60 -8.23
N ASN A 273 21.75 8.14 -9.06
CA ASN A 273 22.51 7.37 -10.06
C ASN A 273 23.45 6.32 -9.44
N THR A 274 23.80 6.43 -8.14
CA THR A 274 24.61 5.41 -7.45
C THR A 274 23.85 4.12 -7.10
N GLY A 275 22.53 4.09 -7.29
CA GLY A 275 21.70 2.93 -6.96
C GLY A 275 20.27 3.08 -7.47
N VAL A 276 20.09 3.29 -8.78
CA VAL A 276 18.77 3.48 -9.40
C VAL A 276 17.89 2.26 -9.17
N GLY A 277 16.69 2.45 -8.62
CA GLY A 277 15.75 1.37 -8.35
C GLY A 277 16.14 0.48 -7.17
N VAL A 278 17.20 0.82 -6.45
CA VAL A 278 17.68 0.12 -5.25
C VAL A 278 17.56 1.03 -4.04
N PHE A 279 16.85 0.57 -3.01
CA PHE A 279 16.63 1.37 -1.81
C PHE A 279 17.86 1.25 -0.90
N GLY A 280 18.89 2.03 -1.21
CA GLY A 280 20.14 2.11 -0.45
C GLY A 280 20.11 3.16 0.67
N GLY A 281 21.25 3.30 1.36
CA GLY A 281 21.38 4.23 2.50
C GLY A 281 21.09 5.70 2.14
N LYS A 282 21.47 6.16 0.95
CA LYS A 282 21.17 7.53 0.50
C LYS A 282 19.67 7.78 0.30
N THR A 283 18.97 6.81 -0.27
CA THR A 283 17.50 6.87 -0.43
C THR A 283 16.81 6.87 0.93
N GLN A 284 17.30 6.08 1.88
CA GLN A 284 16.77 6.07 3.24
C GLN A 284 16.96 7.41 3.94
N VAL A 285 18.16 7.98 3.91
CA VAL A 285 18.42 9.30 4.51
C VAL A 285 17.52 10.37 3.86
N ALA A 286 17.44 10.40 2.53
CA ALA A 286 16.58 11.34 1.82
C ALA A 286 15.10 11.20 2.22
N LEU A 287 14.61 9.96 2.36
CA LEU A 287 13.23 9.71 2.77
C LEU A 287 12.98 10.13 4.23
N ILE A 288 13.91 9.84 5.15
CA ILE A 288 13.85 10.30 6.54
C ILE A 288 13.81 11.83 6.59
N GLN A 289 14.65 12.52 5.82
CA GLN A 289 14.65 13.99 5.76
C GLN A 289 13.32 14.54 5.20
N PHE A 290 12.75 13.85 4.20
CA PHE A 290 11.41 14.17 3.70
C PHE A 290 10.35 14.00 4.80
N GLN A 291 10.36 12.88 5.52
CA GLN A 291 9.43 12.59 6.60
C GLN A 291 9.54 13.64 7.72
N ILE A 292 10.76 13.95 8.17
CA ILE A 292 11.03 15.01 9.16
C ILE A 292 10.43 16.35 8.69
N LYS A 293 10.72 16.77 7.45
CA LYS A 293 10.25 18.06 6.93
C LYS A 293 8.72 18.13 6.78
N ASN A 294 8.07 17.00 6.55
CA ASN A 294 6.62 16.91 6.41
C ASN A 294 5.92 16.42 7.68
N LYS A 295 6.62 16.34 8.82
CA LYS A 295 6.10 15.91 10.12
C LYS A 295 5.48 14.50 10.12
N LEU A 296 6.02 13.61 9.29
CA LEU A 296 5.69 12.19 9.28
C LEU A 296 6.64 11.42 10.19
N GLU A 297 6.28 10.18 10.55
CA GLU A 297 7.17 9.30 11.30
C GLU A 297 8.50 9.12 10.53
N PRO A 298 9.66 9.49 11.09
CA PRO A 298 10.94 9.51 10.38
C PRO A 298 11.62 8.13 10.34
N ASN A 299 10.86 7.09 10.00
CA ASN A 299 11.29 5.69 10.04
C ASN A 299 12.03 5.22 8.77
N GLY A 300 12.06 6.04 7.72
CA GLY A 300 12.71 5.71 6.45
C GLY A 300 12.01 4.62 5.64
N ILE A 301 10.73 4.39 5.91
CA ILE A 301 9.83 3.47 5.20
C ILE A 301 8.85 4.30 4.38
N LEU A 302 8.70 3.99 3.10
CA LEU A 302 7.62 4.54 2.27
C LEU A 302 6.34 3.75 2.58
N SER A 303 5.65 4.16 3.65
CA SER A 303 4.29 3.75 4.00
C SER A 303 3.25 4.45 3.11
N ASP A 304 1.98 4.06 3.20
CA ASP A 304 0.89 4.71 2.45
C ASP A 304 0.77 6.20 2.80
N GLU A 305 0.95 6.56 4.06
CA GLU A 305 0.98 7.96 4.50
C GLU A 305 2.16 8.73 3.86
N THR A 306 3.36 8.15 3.89
CA THR A 306 4.55 8.76 3.28
C THR A 306 4.39 8.85 1.76
N PHE A 307 3.82 7.82 1.14
CA PHE A 307 3.52 7.78 -0.28
C PHE A 307 2.53 8.87 -0.64
N ARG A 308 1.40 8.95 0.08
CA ARG A 308 0.38 9.96 -0.11
C ARG A 308 1.00 11.34 -0.07
N VAL A 309 1.73 11.72 0.97
CA VAL A 309 2.32 13.08 1.07
C VAL A 309 3.43 13.34 0.04
N LEU A 310 4.19 12.32 -0.37
CA LEU A 310 5.28 12.47 -1.34
C LEU A 310 4.79 12.56 -2.79
N PHE A 311 3.79 11.75 -3.14
CA PHE A 311 3.28 11.55 -4.49
C PHE A 311 2.04 12.37 -4.79
N LYS A 312 1.12 12.42 -3.83
CA LYS A 312 0.01 13.35 -3.83
C LYS A 312 0.51 14.59 -3.14
N THR A 313 0.68 15.69 -3.89
CA THR A 313 0.63 17.01 -3.27
C THR A 313 -0.58 16.98 -2.33
N PRO A 314 -0.47 17.28 -1.02
CA PRO A 314 -1.64 17.33 -0.15
C PRO A 314 -2.65 18.16 -0.91
N ALA A 315 -3.81 17.56 -1.20
CA ALA A 315 -4.82 18.24 -1.98
C ALA A 315 -5.01 19.61 -1.33
N PRO A 316 -4.87 20.73 -2.06
CA PRO A 316 -5.28 22.01 -1.49
C PRO A 316 -6.67 21.79 -0.94
N PHE A 317 -6.90 22.24 0.30
CA PHE A 317 -8.18 22.12 1.00
C PHE A 317 -9.34 22.21 0.01
N VAL A 318 -9.95 21.06 -0.29
CA VAL A 318 -11.23 21.02 -0.99
C VAL A 318 -12.26 21.09 0.12
N PRO A 319 -13.00 22.20 0.22
CA PRO A 319 -14.07 22.29 1.19
C PRO A 319 -15.07 21.14 0.97
N VAL A 320 -15.62 20.56 2.04
CA VAL A 320 -16.76 19.62 1.97
C VAL A 320 -17.94 20.28 1.23
N SER A 321 -18.03 21.61 1.31
CA SER A 321 -18.88 22.47 0.48
C SER A 321 -18.16 23.76 0.13
N THR A 322 -18.16 24.13 -1.16
CA THR A 322 -17.50 25.35 -1.68
C THR A 322 -18.25 26.64 -1.35
N ASN A 323 -19.51 26.56 -0.93
CA ASN A 323 -20.30 27.71 -0.49
C ASN A 323 -20.38 27.77 1.04
N LEU A 324 -19.32 28.27 1.68
CA LEU A 324 -19.21 28.37 3.13
C LEU A 324 -20.24 29.31 3.77
N ASN A 325 -20.80 30.23 2.99
CA ASN A 325 -21.80 31.20 3.45
C ASN A 325 -23.23 30.65 3.41
N ASN A 326 -23.44 29.41 2.94
CA ASN A 326 -24.76 28.80 2.96
C ASN A 326 -25.18 28.52 4.43
N PRO A 327 -26.26 29.15 4.94
CA PRO A 327 -26.75 28.89 6.29
C PRO A 327 -27.46 27.54 6.42
N ASP A 328 -27.75 26.84 5.32
CA ASP A 328 -28.44 25.56 5.34
C ASP A 328 -27.67 24.49 6.14
N ILE A 329 -28.41 23.76 6.96
CA ILE A 329 -27.90 22.62 7.73
C ILE A 329 -28.04 21.36 6.86
N ASN A 330 -27.33 21.32 5.74
CA ASN A 330 -27.47 20.25 4.75
C ASN A 330 -26.13 19.60 4.37
N THR A 331 -25.03 20.03 4.99
CA THR A 331 -23.71 19.45 4.78
C THR A 331 -23.49 18.37 5.84
N VAL A 332 -23.25 17.14 5.43
CA VAL A 332 -22.98 16.03 6.34
C VAL A 332 -21.47 15.92 6.59
N LEU A 333 -21.06 15.69 7.84
CA LEU A 333 -19.67 15.30 8.12
C LEU A 333 -19.40 13.95 7.41
N PRO A 334 -18.27 13.77 6.69
CA PRO A 334 -17.85 12.45 6.21
C PRO A 334 -17.74 11.44 7.36
N MET A 335 -17.86 10.15 7.04
CA MET A 335 -17.80 9.08 8.05
C MET A 335 -16.42 9.02 8.72
N ASP A 336 -15.37 9.30 7.96
CA ASP A 336 -14.01 9.50 8.42
C ASP A 336 -13.26 10.41 7.46
N GLY A 337 -12.03 10.75 7.82
CA GLY A 337 -11.10 11.48 7.01
C GLY A 337 -9.76 11.66 7.71
N GLU A 338 -8.85 12.40 7.08
CA GLU A 338 -7.53 12.65 7.64
C GLU A 338 -7.62 13.28 9.05
N GLY A 339 -7.23 12.50 10.06
CA GLY A 339 -7.25 12.90 11.46
C GLY A 339 -8.53 12.66 12.24
N PHE A 340 -9.58 12.10 11.63
CA PHE A 340 -10.80 11.81 12.34
C PHE A 340 -11.59 10.61 11.82
N THR A 341 -12.43 10.09 12.70
CA THR A 341 -13.52 9.17 12.38
C THR A 341 -14.80 9.64 13.09
N THR A 342 -15.92 8.96 12.86
CA THR A 342 -17.19 9.24 13.52
C THR A 342 -17.61 8.08 14.42
N TYR A 343 -18.35 8.39 15.49
CA TYR A 343 -18.96 7.40 16.38
C TYR A 343 -20.47 7.64 16.51
N ASN A 344 -21.23 6.63 16.91
CA ASN A 344 -22.70 6.68 17.00
C ASN A 344 -23.38 7.20 15.72
N ARG A 345 -22.77 6.95 14.56
CA ARG A 345 -23.26 7.47 13.28
C ARG A 345 -24.49 6.67 12.83
N GLU A 346 -25.64 7.32 12.88
CA GLU A 346 -26.88 6.82 12.28
C GLU A 346 -26.78 6.71 10.74
N PRO A 347 -27.60 5.86 10.09
CA PRO A 347 -27.65 5.75 8.63
C PRO A 347 -27.74 7.12 7.95
N ASN A 348 -26.93 7.32 6.89
CA ASN A 348 -26.78 8.59 6.18
C ASN A 348 -26.26 9.77 7.03
N GLY A 349 -25.71 9.51 8.21
CA GLY A 349 -25.23 10.52 9.15
C GLY A 349 -26.36 11.40 9.66
N ALA A 350 -27.51 10.81 10.00
CA ALA A 350 -28.75 11.54 10.30
C ALA A 350 -28.58 12.69 11.29
N ASP A 351 -27.73 12.53 12.31
CA ASP A 351 -27.43 13.54 13.33
C ASP A 351 -26.06 14.21 13.15
N GLN A 352 -25.43 14.06 11.98
CA GLN A 352 -24.10 14.61 11.65
C GLN A 352 -24.14 15.69 10.55
N TYR A 353 -25.27 16.38 10.44
CA TYR A 353 -25.42 17.52 9.54
C TYR A 353 -25.07 18.82 10.26
N GLY A 354 -24.28 19.65 9.58
CA GLY A 354 -23.93 20.99 10.03
C GLY A 354 -24.13 22.01 8.93
N THR A 355 -23.90 23.27 9.27
CA THR A 355 -23.65 24.29 8.23
C THR A 355 -22.38 23.95 7.48
N ALA A 356 -22.28 24.37 6.22
CA ALA A 356 -21.06 24.17 5.42
C ALA A 356 -19.82 24.70 6.14
N LEU A 357 -19.93 25.86 6.80
CA LEU A 357 -18.85 26.46 7.58
C LEU A 357 -18.35 25.53 8.70
N VAL A 358 -19.26 24.95 9.46
CA VAL A 358 -18.93 24.13 10.65
C VAL A 358 -18.35 22.79 10.26
N ILE A 359 -18.92 22.12 9.25
CA ILE A 359 -18.36 20.85 8.76
C ILE A 359 -16.94 21.05 8.22
N ASN A 360 -16.71 22.14 7.48
CA ASN A 360 -15.38 22.46 7.00
C ASN A 360 -14.39 22.80 8.14
N ALA A 361 -14.86 23.48 9.18
CA ALA A 361 -14.06 23.76 10.38
C ALA A 361 -13.63 22.47 11.09
N ILE A 362 -14.56 21.52 11.28
CA ILE A 362 -14.28 20.21 11.89
C ILE A 362 -13.22 19.45 11.09
N VAL A 363 -13.38 19.34 9.76
CA VAL A 363 -12.42 18.63 8.90
C VAL A 363 -11.06 19.32 8.90
N ALA A 364 -11.01 20.66 8.93
CA ALA A 364 -9.75 21.39 9.00
C ALA A 364 -9.03 21.19 10.34
N LEU A 365 -9.79 21.21 11.45
CA LEU A 365 -9.30 20.93 12.79
C LEU A 365 -8.71 19.52 12.90
N ALA A 366 -9.43 18.51 12.38
CA ALA A 366 -8.99 17.12 12.39
C ALA A 366 -7.67 16.92 11.63
N ARG A 367 -7.51 17.55 10.46
CA ARG A 367 -6.26 17.50 9.72
C ARG A 367 -5.10 18.13 10.46
N GLU A 368 -5.33 19.27 11.10
CA GLU A 368 -4.29 19.90 11.90
C GLU A 368 -3.92 19.05 13.11
N TRP A 369 -4.91 18.41 13.74
CA TRP A 369 -4.66 17.41 14.77
C TRP A 369 -3.81 16.25 14.25
N PHE A 370 -4.14 15.70 13.07
CA PHE A 370 -3.36 14.64 12.42
C PHE A 370 -1.91 15.03 12.14
N LEU A 371 -1.66 16.28 11.74
CA LEU A 371 -0.30 16.78 11.51
C LEU A 371 0.53 16.91 12.79
N LEU A 372 -0.12 16.93 13.95
CA LEU A 372 0.52 16.96 15.27
C LEU A 372 0.60 15.58 15.89
N HIS A 373 -0.40 14.73 15.64
CA HIS A 373 -0.63 13.40 16.24
C HIS A 373 -1.16 12.41 15.18
N PRO A 374 -0.32 11.97 14.22
CA PRO A 374 -0.77 11.15 13.09
C PRO A 374 -1.33 9.78 13.51
N GLU A 375 -0.95 9.30 14.70
CA GLU A 375 -1.42 8.05 15.28
C GLU A 375 -2.73 8.16 16.07
N ILE A 376 -3.33 9.36 16.17
CA ILE A 376 -4.48 9.63 17.03
C ILE A 376 -5.63 10.24 16.23
N LEU A 377 -6.68 9.46 16.02
CA LEU A 377 -7.90 9.95 15.38
C LEU A 377 -8.82 10.66 16.38
N LEU A 378 -9.29 11.86 16.01
CA LEU A 378 -10.43 12.47 16.65
C LEU A 378 -11.70 11.68 16.34
N GLN A 379 -12.62 11.59 17.30
CA GLN A 379 -13.86 10.83 17.14
C GLN A 379 -15.03 11.78 17.30
N PHE A 380 -15.67 12.18 16.20
CA PHE A 380 -16.81 13.10 16.20
C PHE A 380 -18.14 12.34 16.27
N GLY A 381 -19.04 12.82 17.12
CA GLY A 381 -20.37 12.28 17.34
C GLY A 381 -21.44 13.19 16.75
N ASP A 382 -22.39 13.57 17.59
CA ASP A 382 -23.57 14.33 17.20
C ASP A 382 -23.22 15.76 16.78
N ILE A 383 -23.89 16.26 15.74
CA ILE A 383 -23.77 17.63 15.23
C ILE A 383 -25.16 18.27 15.17
N SER A 384 -26.02 17.82 14.25
CA SER A 384 -27.43 18.20 14.11
C SER A 384 -28.13 17.31 13.08
N ARG A 385 -29.45 17.36 13.05
CA ARG A 385 -30.25 16.81 11.94
C ARG A 385 -30.14 17.65 10.67
N LYS A 386 -30.36 17.02 9.52
CA LYS A 386 -30.50 17.75 8.24
C LYS A 386 -31.68 18.73 8.34
N GLY A 387 -31.41 20.01 8.10
CA GLY A 387 -32.37 21.11 8.30
C GLY A 387 -32.46 21.61 9.75
N GLY A 388 -31.73 21.01 10.69
CA GLY A 388 -31.78 21.33 12.11
C GLY A 388 -32.97 20.71 12.84
N GLY A 389 -33.34 21.30 13.97
CA GLY A 389 -34.49 20.87 14.78
C GLY A 389 -34.11 20.02 15.99
N GLU A 390 -35.13 19.56 16.73
CA GLU A 390 -34.93 18.75 17.93
C GLU A 390 -34.60 17.29 17.60
N PHE A 391 -33.81 16.67 18.45
CA PHE A 391 -33.57 15.23 18.47
C PHE A 391 -33.43 14.75 19.91
N GLU A 392 -33.77 13.47 20.11
CA GLU A 392 -34.00 12.87 21.42
C GLU A 392 -32.74 12.90 22.27
N GLY A 393 -32.84 13.42 23.50
CA GLY A 393 -31.73 13.46 24.46
C GLY A 393 -30.89 14.75 24.49
N HIS A 394 -31.08 15.69 23.55
CA HIS A 394 -30.23 16.89 23.45
C HIS A 394 -31.02 18.21 23.44
N THR A 395 -30.65 19.14 24.32
CA THR A 395 -31.22 20.50 24.39
C THR A 395 -30.57 21.45 23.36
N SER A 396 -29.35 21.15 22.92
CA SER A 396 -28.50 21.83 21.92
C SER A 396 -28.52 21.10 20.56
N HIS A 397 -27.57 21.36 19.65
CA HIS A 397 -27.41 20.66 18.36
C HIS A 397 -28.57 20.85 17.36
N LYS A 398 -29.29 21.97 17.45
CA LYS A 398 -30.47 22.23 16.62
C LYS A 398 -30.18 23.02 15.35
N ASN A 399 -28.99 23.61 15.23
CA ASN A 399 -28.71 24.70 14.29
C ASN A 399 -27.46 24.48 13.41
N GLY A 400 -26.86 23.29 13.41
CA GLY A 400 -25.70 22.97 12.59
C GLY A 400 -24.39 23.60 13.06
N ARG A 401 -24.31 24.02 14.34
CA ARG A 401 -23.13 24.70 14.92
C ARG A 401 -22.58 24.06 16.19
N ASP A 402 -23.17 22.96 16.65
CA ASP A 402 -22.64 22.18 17.76
C ASP A 402 -22.00 20.91 17.20
N ALA A 403 -20.98 20.37 17.85
CA ALA A 403 -20.41 19.06 17.56
C ALA A 403 -19.82 18.41 18.81
N ASP A 404 -20.12 17.13 19.01
CA ASP A 404 -19.51 16.33 20.06
C ASP A 404 -18.24 15.66 19.56
N VAL A 405 -17.20 15.64 20.40
CA VAL A 405 -15.98 14.88 20.16
C VAL A 405 -15.58 14.12 21.42
N ARG A 406 -15.14 12.87 21.28
CA ARG A 406 -14.67 12.09 22.45
C ARG A 406 -13.41 12.70 23.05
N PRO A 407 -13.19 12.56 24.38
CA PRO A 407 -11.90 12.81 24.98
C PRO A 407 -10.89 11.77 24.49
N LEU A 408 -9.62 12.12 24.53
CA LEU A 408 -8.57 11.26 24.01
C LEU A 408 -8.19 10.19 25.03
N ARG A 409 -7.77 9.04 24.51
CA ARG A 409 -7.32 7.90 25.29
C ARG A 409 -5.81 7.75 25.22
N ARG A 410 -5.21 7.24 26.29
CA ARG A 410 -3.78 6.93 26.37
C ARG A 410 -3.36 5.80 25.44
N ASP A 411 -4.30 4.89 25.17
CA ASP A 411 -4.11 3.67 24.36
C ASP A 411 -4.49 3.86 22.88
N ASN A 412 -4.90 5.07 22.49
CA ASN A 412 -5.35 5.44 21.14
C ASN A 412 -6.52 4.60 20.60
N ARG A 413 -7.22 3.82 21.43
CA ARG A 413 -8.37 3.03 21.00
C ARG A 413 -9.55 3.94 20.67
N LEU A 414 -10.41 3.48 19.76
CA LEU A 414 -11.63 4.19 19.33
C LEU A 414 -12.83 3.87 20.24
N ASP A 415 -12.57 3.60 21.51
CA ASP A 415 -13.59 3.31 22.53
C ASP A 415 -13.97 4.58 23.30
N PRO A 416 -15.17 4.66 23.91
CA PRO A 416 -15.52 5.74 24.82
C PRO A 416 -14.53 5.85 26.00
N VAL A 417 -14.41 7.04 26.58
CA VAL A 417 -13.66 7.24 27.82
C VAL A 417 -14.27 8.40 28.60
N SER A 418 -14.21 8.34 29.93
CA SER A 418 -14.68 9.42 30.81
C SER A 418 -13.55 10.04 31.62
N VAL A 419 -13.70 11.30 32.01
CA VAL A 419 -12.82 11.96 32.98
C VAL A 419 -12.72 11.11 34.25
N GLY A 420 -11.49 10.84 34.68
CA GLY A 420 -11.17 10.02 35.85
C GLY A 420 -10.86 8.56 35.55
N GLU A 421 -11.17 8.06 34.35
CA GLU A 421 -10.82 6.70 33.95
C GLU A 421 -9.31 6.56 33.64
N ILE A 422 -8.75 5.38 33.90
CA ILE A 422 -7.31 5.12 33.67
C ILE A 422 -6.91 5.20 32.20
N ALA A 423 -7.87 5.05 31.28
CA ALA A 423 -7.62 5.21 29.86
C ALA A 423 -7.64 6.68 29.42
N TYR A 424 -8.19 7.61 30.21
CA TYR A 424 -8.36 9.02 29.81
C TYR A 424 -7.04 9.78 29.74
N ASP A 425 -6.69 10.30 28.57
CA ASP A 425 -5.53 11.14 28.37
C ASP A 425 -5.86 12.62 28.56
N SER A 426 -5.75 13.06 29.80
CA SER A 426 -5.94 14.46 30.19
C SER A 426 -4.94 15.45 29.56
N ILE A 427 -3.77 15.00 29.10
CA ILE A 427 -2.75 15.89 28.54
C ILE A 427 -3.08 16.16 27.08
N ARG A 428 -3.31 15.11 26.29
CA ARG A 428 -3.68 15.25 24.88
C ARG A 428 -5.05 15.88 24.73
N THR A 429 -6.00 15.58 25.63
CA THR A 429 -7.32 16.24 25.61
C THR A 429 -7.20 17.75 25.86
N GLU A 430 -6.30 18.17 26.76
CA GLU A 430 -6.01 19.60 26.95
C GLU A 430 -5.44 20.25 25.67
N GLU A 431 -4.57 19.53 24.97
CA GLU A 431 -3.98 19.98 23.71
C GLU A 431 -5.04 20.17 22.62
N LEU A 432 -5.95 19.20 22.48
CA LEU A 432 -7.08 19.29 21.55
C LEU A 432 -7.94 20.52 21.85
N VAL A 433 -8.28 20.74 23.12
CA VAL A 433 -9.06 21.92 23.55
C VAL A 433 -8.37 23.22 23.18
N LYS A 434 -7.06 23.32 23.43
CA LYS A 434 -6.28 24.51 23.04
C LYS A 434 -6.24 24.70 21.53
N LEU A 435 -6.12 23.62 20.77
CA LEU A 435 -6.15 23.67 19.31
C LEU A 435 -7.49 24.22 18.80
N ILE A 436 -8.60 23.72 19.34
CA ILE A 436 -9.96 24.18 19.01
C ILE A 436 -10.09 25.68 19.30
N LEU A 437 -9.72 26.13 20.50
CA LEU A 437 -9.84 27.54 20.90
C LEU A 437 -8.90 28.46 20.11
N ASN A 438 -7.73 27.97 19.70
CA ASN A 438 -6.81 28.74 18.86
C ASN A 438 -7.40 28.96 17.46
N ARG A 439 -8.04 27.95 16.88
CA ARG A 439 -8.68 28.06 15.55
C ARG A 439 -10.04 28.74 15.58
N HIS A 440 -10.76 28.57 16.68
CA HIS A 440 -12.10 29.12 16.88
C HIS A 440 -12.15 29.84 18.24
N PRO A 441 -11.58 31.05 18.35
CA PRO A 441 -11.49 31.77 19.63
C PRO A 441 -12.83 32.15 20.27
N LYS A 442 -13.91 32.09 19.49
CA LYS A 442 -15.29 32.34 19.95
C LYS A 442 -16.06 31.05 20.22
N ALA A 443 -15.47 29.88 20.01
CA ALA A 443 -16.12 28.62 20.31
C ALA A 443 -16.30 28.47 21.83
N THR A 444 -17.40 27.85 22.22
CA THR A 444 -17.64 27.43 23.60
C THR A 444 -17.47 25.93 23.69
N ILE A 445 -16.76 25.43 24.71
CA ILE A 445 -16.54 24.00 24.92
C ILE A 445 -17.07 23.61 26.29
N PHE A 446 -18.00 22.65 26.37
CA PHE A 446 -18.46 22.07 27.63
C PHE A 446 -17.79 20.71 27.83
N PHE A 447 -17.04 20.57 28.92
CA PHE A 447 -16.35 19.33 29.28
C PHE A 447 -15.88 19.39 30.74
N ASN A 448 -16.26 18.38 31.53
CA ASN A 448 -16.15 18.35 32.99
C ASN A 448 -14.79 17.84 33.51
N ASP A 449 -13.69 18.15 32.80
CA ASP A 449 -12.36 18.02 33.39
C ASP A 449 -12.06 19.27 34.24
N GLN A 450 -12.03 19.10 35.56
CA GLN A 450 -11.82 20.21 36.50
C GLN A 450 -10.51 20.96 36.23
N ARG A 451 -9.48 20.30 35.67
CA ARG A 451 -8.23 20.99 35.28
C ARG A 451 -8.46 22.00 34.17
N LEU A 452 -9.26 21.64 33.18
CA LEU A 452 -9.56 22.50 32.03
C LEU A 452 -10.50 23.63 32.40
N ILE A 453 -11.47 23.36 33.27
CA ILE A 453 -12.36 24.36 33.86
C ILE A 453 -11.55 25.39 34.68
N ASN A 454 -10.65 24.94 35.55
CA ASN A 454 -9.80 25.84 36.35
C ASN A 454 -8.89 26.72 35.47
N LYS A 455 -8.51 26.23 34.29
CA LYS A 455 -7.76 26.97 33.27
C LYS A 455 -8.64 27.87 32.40
N LYS A 456 -9.96 27.88 32.62
CA LYS A 456 -10.97 28.61 31.81
C LYS A 456 -10.96 28.22 30.34
N LEU A 457 -10.59 26.97 30.04
CA LEU A 457 -10.59 26.42 28.68
C LEU A 457 -11.92 25.75 28.34
N THR A 458 -12.62 25.21 29.34
CA THR A 458 -13.93 24.56 29.18
C THR A 458 -14.91 25.06 30.24
N GLN A 459 -16.20 24.83 30.01
CA GLN A 459 -17.28 25.12 30.95
C GLN A 459 -17.89 23.83 31.49
N GLN A 460 -18.39 23.88 32.73
CA GLN A 460 -19.08 22.76 33.35
C GLN A 460 -20.53 22.66 32.84
N ALA A 461 -20.98 21.45 32.52
CA ALA A 461 -22.38 21.16 32.18
C ALA A 461 -22.76 19.72 32.58
N ALA A 462 -24.03 19.49 32.93
CA ALA A 462 -24.49 18.14 33.32
C ALA A 462 -24.23 17.13 32.19
N GLY A 463 -23.68 15.96 32.51
CA GLY A 463 -23.44 14.87 31.53
C GLY A 463 -22.14 14.93 30.72
N HIS A 464 -21.34 16.00 30.80
CA HIS A 464 -20.20 16.22 29.89
C HIS A 464 -18.86 15.67 30.43
N HIS A 465 -18.84 14.47 31.00
CA HIS A 465 -17.60 13.82 31.47
C HIS A 465 -16.95 12.93 30.41
N ASN A 466 -17.69 12.54 29.36
CA ASN A 466 -17.30 11.52 28.40
C ASN A 466 -17.28 12.02 26.93
N HIS A 467 -17.50 13.31 26.72
CA HIS A 467 -17.40 14.00 25.43
C HIS A 467 -17.17 15.50 25.67
N LEU A 468 -16.51 16.15 24.71
CA LEU A 468 -16.43 17.58 24.61
C LEU A 468 -17.55 18.06 23.67
N HIS A 469 -18.48 18.84 24.20
CA HIS A 469 -19.49 19.53 23.40
C HIS A 469 -18.88 20.83 22.90
N ILE A 470 -18.66 20.96 21.59
CA ILE A 470 -18.11 22.16 20.97
C ILE A 470 -19.24 22.94 20.31
N ARG A 471 -19.40 24.21 20.66
CA ARG A 471 -20.26 25.17 19.96
C ARG A 471 -19.41 26.14 19.16
N PHE A 472 -19.49 26.05 17.84
CA PHE A 472 -18.87 26.98 16.90
C PHE A 472 -19.70 28.27 16.78
N SER A 473 -19.03 29.40 16.62
CA SER A 473 -19.65 30.74 16.53
C SER A 473 -20.20 31.06 15.15
#